data_AF-A0A4P5PDR7-F1
#
_entry.id   AF-A0A4P5PDR7-F1
#
_cell.length_a   1.000
_cell.length_b   1.000
_cell.length_c   1.000
_cell.angle_alpha   90.00
_cell.angle_beta   90.00
_cell.angle_gamma   90.00
#
_symmetry.space_group_name_H-M   'P 1'
#
loop_
_entity.id
_entity.type
_entity.pdbx_description
1 polymer ?
#
loop_
_entity_poly.entity_id
_entity_poly.type
_entity_poly.pdbx_seq_one_letter_code
_entity_poly.pdbx_strand_id
1 'polypeptide(L)' 'MFNTQENRYITRGVNEQVLKEMQQRCFQLINEKVIQANVQ' A
#
# COMPACT_ATOMS: atom_id res chain seq x y z
N MET A 1 1.95 -12.58 2.73
CA MET A 1 2.22 -11.73 1.54
C MET A 1 1.83 -10.29 1.91
N PHE A 2 2.61 -9.29 1.48
CA PHE A 2 2.48 -7.87 1.88
C PHE A 2 2.53 -7.62 3.39
N ASN A 3 3.74 -7.72 3.95
CA ASN A 3 4.00 -7.35 5.34
C ASN A 3 3.67 -5.86 5.57
N THR A 4 2.98 -5.55 6.66
CA THR A 4 2.63 -4.18 7.05
C THR A 4 3.77 -3.47 7.79
N GLN A 5 4.76 -4.22 8.27
CA GLN A 5 5.93 -3.72 9.00
C GLN A 5 7.15 -3.44 8.10
N GLU A 6 7.11 -3.88 6.84
CA GLU A 6 8.19 -3.65 5.88
C GLU A 6 8.05 -2.30 5.17
N ASN A 7 9.20 -1.75 4.78
CA ASN A 7 9.24 -0.54 3.97
C ASN A 7 8.55 -0.75 2.62
N ARG A 8 7.75 0.22 2.22
CA ARG A 8 7.09 0.25 0.91
C ARG A 8 7.77 1.25 0.01
N TYR A 9 8.00 0.83 -1.23
CA TYR A 9 8.65 1.66 -2.24
C TYR A 9 7.69 1.91 -3.39
N ILE A 10 7.86 3.08 -4.01
CA ILE A 10 7.09 3.49 -5.16
C ILE A 10 8.05 3.64 -6.31
N THR A 11 7.74 2.99 -7.42
CA THR A 11 8.51 3.15 -8.65
C THR A 11 8.40 4.59 -9.14
N ARG A 12 9.50 5.13 -9.67
CA ARG A 12 9.60 6.52 -10.12
C ARG A 12 8.41 6.99 -10.97
N GLY A 13 8.01 6.21 -11.98
CA GLY A 13 6.91 6.59 -12.88
C GLY A 13 5.56 6.76 -12.15
N VAL A 14 5.29 5.92 -11.15
CA VAL A 14 4.08 6.06 -10.32
C VAL A 14 4.18 7.29 -9.41
N ASN A 15 5.38 7.56 -8.87
CA ASN A 15 5.60 8.73 -8.02
C ASN A 15 5.41 10.06 -8.77
N GLU A 16 5.77 10.08 -10.05
CA GLU A 16 5.66 11.28 -10.91
C GLU A 16 4.25 11.47 -11.47
N GLN A 17 3.50 10.40 -11.74
CA GLN A 17 2.21 10.47 -12.43
C GLN A 17 1.00 10.46 -11.49
N VAL A 18 1.15 9.93 -10.29
CA VAL A 18 0.03 9.73 -9.36
C VAL A 18 0.20 10.61 -8.13
N LEU A 19 -0.88 11.26 -7.70
CA LEU A 19 -0.87 12.06 -6.47
C LEU A 19 -0.50 11.20 -5.25
N LYS A 20 0.30 11.78 -4.35
CA LYS A 20 0.75 11.10 -3.13
C LYS A 20 -0.40 10.53 -2.29
N GLU A 21 -1.51 11.25 -2.21
CA GLU A 21 -2.71 10.80 -1.47
C GLU A 21 -3.31 9.52 -2.03
N MET A 22 -3.33 9.38 -3.36
CA MET A 22 -3.81 8.17 -4.04
C MET A 22 -2.87 6.99 -3.77
N GLN A 23 -1.55 7.22 -3.79
CA GLN A 23 -0.56 6.21 -3.44
C GLN A 23 -0.72 5.73 -1.99
N GLN A 24 -0.89 6.68 -1.05
CA GLN A 24 -1.13 6.39 0.36
C GLN A 24 -2.43 5.61 0.56
N ARG A 25 -3.50 6.00 -0.14
CA ARG A 25 -4.78 5.28 -0.10
C ARG A 25 -4.65 3.84 -0.57
N CYS A 26 -3.87 3.59 -1.63
CA CYS A 26 -3.60 2.21 -2.09
C CYS A 26 -2.91 1.38 -1.01
N PHE A 27 -1.93 1.96 -0.30
CA PHE A 27 -1.27 1.26 0.80
C PHE A 27 -2.20 0.97 1.98
N GLN A 28 -3.12 1.89 2.31
CA GLN A 28 -4.14 1.67 3.33
C GLN A 28 -5.07 0.50 2.95
N LEU A 29 -5.57 0.47 1.71
CA LEU A 29 -6.43 -0.62 1.25
C LEU A 29 -5.73 -1.99 1.30
N ILE A 30 -4.44 -2.04 0.96
CA ILE A 30 -3.64 -3.27 1.10
C ILE A 30 -3.57 -3.69 2.58
N ASN A 31 -3.34 -2.75 3.50
CA ASN A 31 -3.29 -3.07 4.94
C ASN A 31 -4.63 -3.62 5.43
N GLU A 32 -5.74 -2.96 5.09
CA GLU A 32 -7.09 -3.39 5.45
C GLU A 32 -7.37 -4.82 4.95
N LYS A 33 -6.99 -5.12 3.70
CA LYS A 33 -7.18 -6.45 3.11
C LYS A 33 -6.31 -7.52 3.76
N VAL A 34 -5.06 -7.21 4.10
CA VAL A 34 -4.16 -8.12 4.82
C VAL A 34 -4.71 -8.42 6.21
N ILE A 35 -5.19 -7.40 6.94
CA ILE A 35 -5.82 -7.59 8.25
C ILE A 35 -7.07 -8.46 8.12
N GLN A 36 -7.96 -8.17 7.17
CA GLN A 36 -9.16 -8.97 6.92
C GLN A 36 -8.83 -10.44 6.64
N ALA A 37 -7.80 -10.70 5.84
CA ALA A 37 -7.37 -12.07 5.52
C ALA A 37 -6.71 -12.80 6.70
N ASN A 38 -6.08 -12.07 7.64
CA ASN A 38 -5.43 -12.65 8.82
C ASN A 38 -6.35 -12.79 10.04
N VAL A 39 -7.54 -12.16 10.03
CA VAL A 39 -8.56 -12.28 11.08
C VAL A 39 -9.48 -13.50 10.83
N GLN A 40 -9.12 -14.36 9.87
CA GLN A 40 -9.86 -15.57 9.49
C GLN A 40 -9.26 -16.84 10.08
#